data_AF-A0A6J8AVE8-F1
#
_entry.id   AF-A0A6J8AVE8-F1
#
_cell.length_a   1.000
_cell.length_b   1.000
_cell.length_c   1.000
_cell.angle_alpha   90.00
_cell.angle_beta   90.00
_cell.angle_gamma   90.00
#
_symmetry.space_group_name_H-M   'P 1'
#
loop_
_entity.id
_entity.type
_entity.pdbx_description
1 polymer ?
#
loop_
_entity_poly.entity_id
_entity_poly.type
_entity_poly.pdbx_seq_one_letter_code
_entity_poly.pdbx_strand_id
1 'polypeptide(L)'
;MVSFEGRHVFIYCLCSWIYVEAADLDYIESSIKNYFSDTRHHVINNHYKMASRDYIYKEFSSFGLVAEYFEFSLPPVSTKSNFTTVIGMLKGNHFGTAYDKMIAISAHYDTVNTTKETFSSVSKDNYKGDFLAMVYRNPTSDLVLANMFKAKWKEANREHFELESFPLPFEEYNELPKKQQLNYRYFMNSDHANFWDYEVPAIYLTDTFIYRGVMTTCYHKPCDDVSMLLTDDNLKFLCKTADVLTMTINQLSDPFQGTNEASRCNQQTLWIILIYIISTNRIQFL
;
A
#
# COMPACT_ATOMS: atom_id res chain seq x y z
N MET A 1 -41.55 -11.56 35.32
CA MET A 1 -42.31 -12.05 34.16
C MET A 1 -42.41 -10.83 33.23
N VAL A 2 -41.49 -10.55 32.31
CA VAL A 2 -40.72 -11.36 31.35
C VAL A 2 -39.21 -11.25 31.61
N SER A 3 -38.44 -12.26 31.21
CA SER A 3 -37.07 -12.56 31.65
C SER A 3 -35.96 -11.82 30.92
N PHE A 4 -34.89 -11.58 31.68
CA PHE A 4 -33.55 -11.20 31.25
C PHE A 4 -32.74 -12.45 30.90
N GLU A 5 -31.99 -12.41 29.80
CA GLU A 5 -30.71 -13.11 29.60
C GLU A 5 -29.81 -12.10 28.85
N GLY A 6 -28.85 -11.44 29.49
CA GLY A 6 -27.47 -11.92 29.65
C GLY A 6 -26.71 -11.74 28.32
N ARG A 7 -25.84 -10.74 28.13
CA ARG A 7 -24.49 -10.66 28.72
C ARG A 7 -23.96 -9.23 28.74
N HIS A 8 -23.31 -8.89 29.85
CA HIS A 8 -22.40 -7.76 30.01
C HIS A 8 -21.18 -7.89 29.10
N VAL A 9 -20.70 -6.78 28.53
CA VAL A 9 -19.26 -6.57 28.29
C VAL A 9 -18.90 -5.15 28.75
N PHE A 10 -17.80 -5.11 29.49
CA PHE A 10 -17.27 -4.04 30.32
C PHE A 10 -16.63 -2.92 29.49
N ILE A 11 -16.75 -1.68 29.97
CA ILE A 11 -15.80 -0.62 29.60
C ILE A 11 -14.48 -0.96 30.30
N TYR A 12 -13.53 -1.52 29.57
CA TYR A 12 -12.15 -1.64 30.02
C TYR A 12 -11.37 -0.41 29.58
N CYS A 13 -11.02 0.46 30.52
CA CYS A 13 -9.78 1.21 30.43
C CYS A 13 -8.67 0.24 30.84
N LEU A 14 -7.97 -0.33 29.86
CA LEU A 14 -6.77 -1.12 30.05
C LEU A 14 -5.82 -0.84 28.89
N CYS A 15 -4.52 -0.81 29.16
CA CYS A 15 -3.46 -1.09 28.19
C CYS A 15 -3.61 -2.53 27.66
N SER A 16 -4.71 -2.83 26.99
CA SER A 16 -4.94 -4.08 26.29
C SER A 16 -4.44 -3.87 24.88
N TRP A 17 -3.28 -4.48 24.60
CA TRP A 17 -2.83 -4.86 23.27
C TRP A 17 -4.06 -5.15 22.39
N ILE A 18 -4.35 -4.25 21.45
CA ILE A 18 -5.25 -4.60 20.36
C ILE A 18 -4.53 -5.76 19.67
N TYR A 19 -5.03 -6.98 19.88
CA TYR A 19 -4.61 -8.10 19.08
C TYR A 19 -4.98 -7.73 17.66
N VAL A 20 -3.98 -7.34 16.87
CA VAL A 20 -4.12 -7.27 15.43
C VAL A 20 -4.35 -8.70 14.99
N GLU A 21 -5.59 -9.03 14.62
CA GLU A 21 -5.85 -10.28 13.96
C GLU A 21 -4.99 -10.32 12.70
N ALA A 22 -4.18 -11.36 12.59
CA ALA A 22 -3.28 -11.51 11.48
C ALA A 22 -4.10 -11.61 10.19
N ALA A 23 -3.56 -11.10 9.09
CA ALA A 23 -4.21 -11.10 7.79
C ALA A 23 -4.69 -12.51 7.43
N ASP A 24 -5.95 -12.57 7.03
CA ASP A 24 -6.67 -13.79 6.66
C ASP A 24 -6.37 -14.13 5.19
N LEU A 25 -5.75 -15.29 5.01
CA LEU A 25 -5.33 -15.80 3.70
C LEU A 25 -6.54 -16.07 2.79
N ASP A 26 -7.60 -16.68 3.33
CA ASP A 26 -8.80 -17.04 2.56
C ASP A 26 -9.55 -15.76 2.14
N TYR A 27 -9.57 -14.75 3.02
CA TYR A 27 -10.15 -13.46 2.72
C TYR A 27 -9.38 -12.72 1.59
N ILE A 28 -8.06 -12.70 1.65
CA ILE A 28 -7.21 -12.10 0.61
C ILE A 28 -7.39 -12.85 -0.72
N GLU A 29 -7.30 -14.18 -0.70
CA GLU A 29 -7.45 -15.00 -1.90
C GLU A 29 -8.83 -14.80 -2.54
N SER A 30 -9.90 -14.87 -1.75
CA SER A 30 -11.27 -14.70 -2.26
C SER A 30 -11.51 -13.29 -2.80
N SER A 31 -10.96 -12.25 -2.15
CA SER A 31 -11.01 -10.88 -2.65
C SER A 31 -10.37 -10.76 -4.04
N ILE A 32 -9.18 -11.35 -4.22
CA ILE A 32 -8.45 -11.35 -5.49
C ILE A 32 -9.27 -12.07 -6.57
N LYS A 33 -9.70 -13.31 -6.30
CA LYS A 33 -10.45 -14.14 -7.25
C LYS A 33 -11.74 -13.47 -7.73
N ASN A 34 -12.47 -12.85 -6.80
CA ASN A 34 -13.83 -12.37 -7.06
C ASN A 34 -13.88 -10.93 -7.59
N TYR A 35 -12.92 -10.08 -7.23
CA TYR A 35 -13.01 -8.63 -7.51
C TYR A 35 -11.80 -8.05 -8.22
N PHE A 36 -10.67 -8.75 -8.28
CA PHE A 36 -9.43 -8.24 -8.89
C PHE A 36 -8.85 -9.16 -9.96
N SER A 37 -9.60 -10.16 -10.41
CA SER A 37 -9.13 -11.13 -11.40
C SER A 37 -9.18 -10.60 -12.84
N ASP A 38 -10.14 -9.74 -13.12
CA ASP A 38 -10.36 -9.18 -14.47
C ASP A 38 -9.55 -7.91 -14.74
N THR A 39 -9.34 -7.61 -16.02
CA THR A 39 -8.73 -6.34 -16.47
C THR A 39 -9.63 -5.16 -16.13
N ARG A 40 -9.12 -4.17 -15.39
CA ARG A 40 -9.83 -2.98 -14.88
C ARG A 40 -9.38 -1.71 -15.60
N HIS A 41 -9.39 -1.73 -16.94
CA HIS A 41 -9.03 -0.56 -17.75
C HIS A 41 -10.25 0.30 -18.07
N HIS A 42 -10.09 1.62 -17.96
CA HIS A 42 -11.16 2.60 -18.11
C HIS A 42 -11.82 2.65 -19.51
N VAL A 43 -11.14 2.14 -20.56
CA VAL A 43 -11.69 2.12 -21.93
C VAL A 43 -12.36 0.79 -22.27
N ILE A 44 -11.67 -0.34 -22.06
CA ILE A 44 -12.13 -1.63 -22.61
C ILE A 44 -12.99 -2.43 -21.64
N ASN A 45 -12.76 -2.29 -20.33
CA ASN A 45 -13.38 -3.12 -19.30
C ASN A 45 -13.78 -2.25 -18.10
N ASN A 46 -14.39 -1.10 -18.40
CA ASN A 46 -14.74 -0.12 -17.38
C ASN A 46 -15.71 -0.68 -16.33
N HIS A 47 -16.55 -1.65 -16.70
CA HIS A 47 -17.48 -2.28 -15.76
C HIS A 47 -16.76 -3.07 -14.66
N TYR A 48 -15.68 -3.80 -14.98
CA TYR A 48 -14.85 -4.46 -13.97
C TYR A 48 -14.11 -3.44 -13.10
N LYS A 49 -13.60 -2.35 -13.69
CA LYS A 49 -13.01 -1.23 -12.93
C LYS A 49 -14.02 -0.66 -11.93
N MET A 50 -15.26 -0.43 -12.35
CA MET A 50 -16.34 0.05 -11.49
C MET A 50 -16.74 -0.98 -10.43
N ALA A 51 -16.81 -2.27 -10.77
CA ALA A 51 -17.14 -3.33 -9.82
C ALA A 51 -16.09 -3.43 -8.69
N SER A 52 -14.79 -3.40 -9.03
CA SER A 52 -13.72 -3.39 -8.02
C SER A 52 -13.75 -2.13 -7.16
N ARG A 53 -14.01 -0.97 -7.77
CA ARG A 53 -14.17 0.30 -7.05
C ARG A 53 -15.32 0.22 -6.05
N ASP A 54 -16.47 -0.30 -6.47
CA ASP A 54 -17.67 -0.38 -5.65
C ASP A 54 -17.51 -1.46 -4.55
N TYR A 55 -16.75 -2.52 -4.82
CA TYR A 55 -16.31 -3.48 -3.80
C TYR A 55 -15.46 -2.79 -2.72
N ILE A 56 -14.41 -2.06 -3.11
CA ILE A 56 -13.54 -1.33 -2.16
C ILE A 56 -14.37 -0.36 -1.30
N TYR A 57 -15.29 0.39 -1.92
CA TYR A 57 -16.18 1.30 -1.19
C TYR A 57 -17.02 0.57 -0.13
N LYS A 58 -17.60 -0.59 -0.51
CA LYS A 58 -18.42 -1.41 0.40
C LYS A 58 -17.60 -2.00 1.53
N GLU A 59 -16.39 -2.48 1.25
CA GLU A 59 -15.47 -3.00 2.28
C GLU A 59 -15.02 -1.91 3.25
N PHE A 60 -14.67 -0.72 2.75
CA PHE A 60 -14.37 0.39 3.63
C PHE A 60 -15.55 0.73 4.55
N SER A 61 -16.76 0.75 3.98
CA SER A 61 -17.98 1.00 4.76
C SER A 61 -18.26 -0.13 5.77
N SER A 62 -18.02 -1.39 5.41
CA SER A 62 -18.25 -2.55 6.28
C SER A 62 -17.30 -2.57 7.49
N PHE A 63 -16.07 -2.07 7.31
CA PHE A 63 -15.10 -1.86 8.39
C PHE A 63 -15.33 -0.58 9.20
N GLY A 64 -16.42 0.15 8.94
CA GLY A 64 -16.78 1.36 9.69
C GLY A 64 -16.02 2.62 9.29
N LEU A 65 -15.32 2.60 8.15
CA LEU A 65 -14.71 3.81 7.59
C LEU A 65 -15.77 4.74 7.01
N VAL A 66 -15.50 6.03 7.07
CA VAL A 66 -16.24 7.01 6.25
C VAL A 66 -15.72 6.88 4.82
N ALA A 67 -16.45 6.14 3.99
CA ALA A 67 -16.10 5.89 2.60
C ALA A 67 -16.75 6.91 1.67
N GLU A 68 -15.96 7.46 0.74
CA GLU A 68 -16.42 8.43 -0.24
C GLU A 68 -15.84 8.14 -1.63
N TYR A 69 -16.64 8.40 -2.67
CA TYR A 69 -16.14 8.53 -4.03
C TYR A 69 -15.60 9.94 -4.21
N PHE A 70 -14.34 10.06 -4.60
CA PHE A 70 -13.74 11.35 -4.93
C PHE A 70 -13.58 11.46 -6.44
N GLU A 71 -14.28 12.42 -7.05
CA GLU A 71 -14.25 12.67 -8.48
C GLU A 71 -13.36 13.86 -8.83
N PHE A 72 -12.53 13.71 -9.85
CA PHE A 72 -11.68 14.79 -10.36
C PHE A 72 -11.55 14.72 -11.89
N SER A 73 -11.20 15.84 -12.51
CA SER A 73 -10.95 15.93 -13.95
C SER A 73 -9.52 16.42 -14.18
N LEU A 74 -8.81 15.84 -15.16
CA LEU A 74 -7.46 16.28 -15.55
C LEU A 74 -7.52 17.24 -16.74
N PRO A 75 -7.07 18.50 -16.60
CA PRO A 75 -6.82 19.38 -17.75
C PRO A 75 -5.49 19.00 -18.45
N PRO A 76 -5.35 19.13 -19.79
CA PRO A 76 -6.33 19.43 -20.82
C PRO A 76 -6.52 18.17 -21.69
N VAL A 77 -7.11 17.10 -21.16
CA VAL A 77 -7.40 15.93 -22.02
C VAL A 77 -8.62 16.28 -22.88
N SER A 78 -8.48 16.19 -24.21
CA SER A 78 -9.54 16.50 -25.19
C SER A 78 -10.82 15.68 -25.03
N THR A 79 -10.78 14.65 -24.19
CA THR A 79 -11.94 13.96 -23.64
C THR A 79 -12.05 14.31 -22.17
N LYS A 80 -13.17 14.92 -21.78
CA LYS A 80 -13.54 15.23 -20.39
C LYS A 80 -13.73 13.90 -19.64
N SER A 81 -12.63 13.26 -19.26
CA SER A 81 -12.62 12.01 -18.52
C SER A 81 -12.67 12.37 -17.05
N ASN A 82 -13.81 12.09 -16.41
CA ASN A 82 -13.92 12.15 -14.96
C ASN A 82 -13.25 10.90 -14.40
N PHE A 83 -12.26 11.11 -13.54
CA PHE A 83 -11.61 10.06 -12.78
C PHE A 83 -12.28 9.97 -11.42
N THR A 84 -12.51 8.75 -10.96
CA THR A 84 -13.06 8.50 -9.63
C THR A 84 -12.04 7.69 -8.85
N THR A 85 -11.76 8.09 -7.62
CA THR A 85 -11.06 7.26 -6.63
C THR A 85 -11.98 6.99 -5.43
N VAL A 86 -11.61 6.03 -4.59
CA VAL A 86 -12.33 5.70 -3.35
C VAL A 86 -11.41 6.05 -2.18
N ILE A 87 -11.94 6.82 -1.23
CA ILE A 87 -11.23 7.17 -0.01
C ILE A 87 -12.02 6.58 1.16
N GLY A 88 -11.35 5.79 2.00
CA GLY A 88 -11.89 5.33 3.28
C GLY A 88 -11.16 6.03 4.41
N MET A 89 -11.89 6.71 5.28
CA MET A 89 -11.32 7.47 6.39
C MET A 89 -11.73 6.90 7.73
N LEU A 90 -10.75 6.51 8.55
CA LEU A 90 -10.95 6.24 9.96
C LEU A 90 -10.72 7.54 10.75
N LYS A 91 -11.76 8.03 11.41
CA LYS A 91 -11.66 9.24 12.24
C LYS A 91 -11.04 8.89 13.58
N GLY A 92 -9.82 9.38 13.84
CA GLY A 92 -9.16 9.23 15.13
C GLY A 92 -9.79 10.10 16.22
N ASN A 93 -9.34 9.91 17.47
CA ASN A 93 -9.83 10.66 18.64
C ASN A 93 -9.60 12.19 18.55
N HIS A 94 -8.64 12.61 17.72
CA HIS A 94 -8.30 14.01 17.49
C HIS A 94 -8.86 14.58 16.18
N PHE A 95 -9.72 13.83 15.49
CA PHE A 95 -10.30 14.25 14.20
C PHE A 95 -10.97 15.62 14.29
N GLY A 96 -10.61 16.53 13.38
CA GLY A 96 -11.14 17.89 13.34
C GLY A 96 -10.60 18.84 14.42
N THR A 97 -9.56 18.45 15.17
CA THR A 97 -8.89 19.28 16.18
C THR A 97 -7.53 19.79 15.68
N ALA A 98 -6.90 20.69 16.43
CA ALA A 98 -5.54 21.15 16.12
C ALA A 98 -4.45 20.05 16.25
N TYR A 99 -4.80 18.93 16.89
CA TYR A 99 -3.94 17.75 17.03
C TYR A 99 -4.24 16.68 15.98
N ASP A 100 -5.15 16.95 15.04
CA ASP A 100 -5.46 16.02 13.97
C ASP A 100 -4.24 15.80 13.07
N LYS A 101 -3.98 14.53 12.74
CA LYS A 101 -2.84 14.09 11.95
C LYS A 101 -3.31 13.00 11.01
N MET A 102 -2.88 13.10 9.76
CA MET A 102 -3.23 12.13 8.74
C MET A 102 -2.15 11.06 8.64
N ILE A 103 -2.60 9.80 8.64
CA ILE A 103 -1.86 8.68 8.10
C ILE A 103 -2.64 8.18 6.89
N ALA A 104 -1.97 8.01 5.75
CA ALA A 104 -2.63 7.51 4.56
C ALA A 104 -1.96 6.23 4.04
N ILE A 105 -2.79 5.37 3.48
CA ILE A 105 -2.39 4.23 2.65
C ILE A 105 -3.02 4.44 1.29
N SER A 106 -2.25 4.26 0.22
CA SER A 106 -2.79 4.31 -1.13
C SER A 106 -2.17 3.24 -2.01
N ALA A 107 -3.00 2.76 -2.94
CA ALA A 107 -2.73 1.78 -3.97
C ALA A 107 -3.65 2.11 -5.16
N HIS A 108 -3.15 2.03 -6.39
CA HIS A 108 -4.04 2.10 -7.55
C HIS A 108 -4.86 0.79 -7.66
N TYR A 109 -6.06 0.81 -8.24
CA TYR A 109 -6.91 -0.39 -8.40
C TYR A 109 -7.25 -0.68 -9.86
N ASP A 110 -6.74 0.11 -10.81
CA ASP A 110 -6.96 -0.03 -12.24
C ASP A 110 -5.82 -0.79 -12.95
N THR A 111 -6.08 -1.23 -14.18
CA THR A 111 -5.10 -1.91 -15.03
C THR A 111 -5.01 -1.25 -16.42
N VAL A 112 -4.02 -1.62 -17.24
CA VAL A 112 -3.85 -1.09 -18.60
C VAL A 112 -4.67 -1.81 -19.68
N ASN A 113 -4.73 -1.23 -20.89
CA ASN A 113 -5.66 -1.53 -21.99
C ASN A 113 -5.55 -2.91 -22.63
N THR A 114 -4.36 -3.41 -22.90
CA THR A 114 -4.18 -4.74 -23.46
C THR A 114 -2.77 -5.15 -23.18
N THR A 115 -2.66 -6.41 -22.89
CA THR A 115 -1.45 -6.99 -22.43
C THR A 115 -0.90 -7.83 -23.59
N LYS A 116 0.13 -7.41 -24.34
CA LYS A 116 0.79 -8.17 -25.43
C LYS A 116 2.21 -7.66 -25.76
N GLU A 117 3.13 -8.63 -25.87
CA GLU A 117 4.49 -8.70 -26.50
C GLU A 117 5.66 -7.87 -25.92
N THR A 118 6.95 -8.25 -25.84
CA THR A 118 7.80 -9.49 -25.73
C THR A 118 9.19 -8.98 -25.27
N PHE A 119 9.66 -9.31 -24.06
CA PHE A 119 10.83 -10.18 -23.74
C PHE A 119 12.08 -9.95 -24.61
N SER A 120 13.21 -9.53 -24.01
CA SER A 120 14.59 -10.01 -24.34
C SER A 120 15.74 -9.24 -23.65
N SER A 121 15.80 -9.05 -22.31
CA SER A 121 17.07 -8.51 -21.77
C SER A 121 17.50 -8.79 -20.32
N VAL A 122 16.98 -9.78 -19.58
CA VAL A 122 17.40 -9.97 -18.16
C VAL A 122 17.73 -11.42 -17.78
N SER A 123 18.34 -12.16 -18.72
CA SER A 123 18.83 -13.53 -18.52
C SER A 123 20.08 -13.66 -17.63
N LYS A 124 20.40 -12.69 -16.77
CA LYS A 124 21.71 -12.64 -16.08
C LYS A 124 21.70 -12.99 -14.59
N ASP A 125 20.54 -13.04 -13.91
CA ASP A 125 20.49 -13.28 -12.45
C ASP A 125 19.45 -14.34 -11.98
N ASN A 126 19.06 -15.27 -12.86
CA ASN A 126 18.22 -16.43 -12.51
C ASN A 126 16.87 -16.13 -11.81
N TYR A 127 16.36 -14.90 -11.94
CA TYR A 127 15.01 -14.47 -11.59
C TYR A 127 14.53 -14.71 -10.14
N LYS A 128 15.43 -14.78 -9.14
CA LYS A 128 15.03 -15.00 -7.73
C LYS A 128 14.40 -13.74 -7.11
N GLY A 129 13.26 -13.93 -6.43
CA GLY A 129 12.50 -12.86 -5.78
C GLY A 129 11.77 -13.39 -4.56
N ASP A 130 12.39 -13.25 -3.39
CA ASP A 130 11.84 -13.61 -2.08
C ASP A 130 11.77 -12.42 -1.10
N PHE A 131 11.89 -11.20 -1.64
CA PHE A 131 11.93 -9.97 -0.86
C PHE A 131 10.86 -8.96 -1.24
N LEU A 132 10.54 -8.10 -0.27
CA LEU A 132 9.85 -6.83 -0.49
C LEU A 132 10.90 -5.72 -0.65
N ALA A 133 10.84 -4.95 -1.72
CA ALA A 133 11.65 -3.74 -1.85
C ALA A 133 10.94 -2.57 -1.17
N MET A 134 11.69 -1.83 -0.35
CA MET A 134 11.24 -0.59 0.26
C MET A 134 12.12 0.56 -0.20
N VAL A 135 11.53 1.47 -0.96
CA VAL A 135 12.16 2.66 -1.54
C VAL A 135 11.76 3.89 -0.73
N TYR A 136 12.73 4.74 -0.37
CA TYR A 136 12.51 5.92 0.48
C TYR A 136 13.64 6.94 0.30
N ARG A 137 13.41 8.23 0.60
CA ARG A 137 14.44 9.27 0.54
C ARG A 137 15.26 9.35 1.83
N ASN A 138 16.57 9.62 1.72
CA ASN A 138 17.50 9.73 2.85
C ASN A 138 18.37 10.99 2.68
N PRO A 139 18.50 11.89 3.68
CA PRO A 139 18.14 11.78 5.10
C PRO A 139 16.83 12.46 5.51
N THR A 140 15.78 12.33 4.72
CA THR A 140 14.47 12.91 5.02
C THR A 140 13.74 12.18 6.16
N SER A 141 12.59 12.74 6.54
CA SER A 141 11.57 12.09 7.38
C SER A 141 11.24 10.66 6.91
N ASP A 142 11.30 10.34 5.61
CA ASP A 142 11.04 8.98 5.11
C ASP A 142 11.89 7.91 5.82
N LEU A 143 13.09 8.25 6.31
CA LEU A 143 13.96 7.33 7.06
C LEU A 143 13.32 6.86 8.38
N VAL A 144 12.57 7.72 9.07
CA VAL A 144 11.87 7.34 10.31
C VAL A 144 10.80 6.31 9.98
N LEU A 145 10.00 6.58 8.95
CA LEU A 145 8.95 5.67 8.47
C LEU A 145 9.54 4.33 8.01
N ALA A 146 10.62 4.38 7.24
CA ALA A 146 11.34 3.20 6.77
C ALA A 146 11.89 2.36 7.95
N ASN A 147 12.46 3.00 8.97
CA ASN A 147 12.98 2.28 10.13
C ASN A 147 11.87 1.64 10.99
N MET A 148 10.72 2.31 11.13
CA MET A 148 9.55 1.73 11.79
C MET A 148 9.05 0.50 11.04
N PHE A 149 8.86 0.61 9.72
CA PHE A 149 8.44 -0.52 8.88
C PHE A 149 9.44 -1.69 8.96
N LYS A 150 10.76 -1.42 8.87
CA LYS A 150 11.80 -2.45 9.03
C LYS A 150 11.74 -3.15 10.39
N ALA A 151 11.49 -2.42 11.47
CA ALA A 151 11.36 -3.01 12.78
C ALA A 151 10.17 -3.96 12.84
N LYS A 152 9.01 -3.55 12.28
CA LYS A 152 7.80 -4.37 12.21
C LYS A 152 7.95 -5.57 11.27
N TRP A 153 8.70 -5.45 10.18
CA TRP A 153 9.01 -6.59 9.30
C TRP A 153 9.79 -7.69 10.01
N LYS A 154 10.75 -7.31 10.87
CA LYS A 154 11.54 -8.26 11.67
C LYS A 154 10.72 -8.88 12.81
N GLU A 155 9.77 -8.12 13.37
CA GLU A 155 8.88 -8.58 14.44
C GLU A 155 7.82 -9.56 13.94
N ALA A 156 7.34 -9.37 12.70
CA ALA A 156 6.35 -10.24 12.08
C ALA A 156 6.91 -11.66 11.88
N ASN A 157 6.48 -12.58 12.75
CA ASN A 157 6.87 -13.99 12.73
C ASN A 157 6.07 -14.78 11.68
N ARG A 158 6.19 -14.39 10.41
CA ARG A 158 5.67 -15.12 9.25
C ARG A 158 6.82 -15.36 8.26
N GLU A 159 7.22 -16.63 8.12
CA GLU A 159 8.08 -17.19 7.05
C GLU A 159 9.37 -16.42 6.66
N HIS A 160 10.11 -16.95 5.68
CA HIS A 160 11.46 -16.49 5.28
C HIS A 160 11.45 -15.38 4.21
N PHE A 161 10.53 -14.42 4.28
CA PHE A 161 10.53 -13.30 3.35
C PHE A 161 11.44 -12.17 3.80
N GLU A 162 12.31 -11.72 2.89
CA GLU A 162 13.29 -10.67 3.13
C GLU A 162 12.71 -9.27 2.87
N LEU A 163 13.34 -8.24 3.45
CA LEU A 163 13.02 -6.84 3.19
C LEU A 163 14.28 -6.12 2.73
N GLU A 164 14.27 -5.70 1.47
CA GLU A 164 15.40 -5.00 0.87
C GLU A 164 15.16 -3.50 0.84
N SER A 165 16.15 -2.75 1.33
CA SER A 165 16.06 -1.30 1.47
C SER A 165 16.78 -0.59 0.33
N PHE A 166 16.07 0.33 -0.33
CA PHE A 166 16.59 1.18 -1.40
C PHE A 166 16.53 2.66 -0.98
N PRO A 167 17.46 3.13 -0.11
CA PRO A 167 17.55 4.53 0.24
C PRO A 167 18.02 5.35 -0.98
N LEU A 168 17.23 6.34 -1.35
CA LEU A 168 17.56 7.28 -2.41
C LEU A 168 18.33 8.47 -1.82
N PRO A 169 19.51 8.82 -2.36
CA PRO A 169 20.39 9.84 -1.77
C PRO A 169 19.98 11.25 -2.19
N PHE A 170 18.70 11.59 -2.08
CA PHE A 170 18.15 12.89 -2.43
C PHE A 170 16.89 13.20 -1.63
N GLU A 171 16.63 14.48 -1.40
CA GLU A 171 15.39 14.98 -0.79
C GLU A 171 14.41 15.39 -1.89
N GLU A 172 14.88 16.17 -2.86
CA GLU A 172 14.07 16.68 -3.97
C GLU A 172 14.56 16.13 -5.31
N TYR A 173 13.74 15.30 -5.97
CA TYR A 173 14.08 14.69 -7.26
C TYR A 173 14.34 15.76 -8.35
N ASN A 174 13.55 16.84 -8.34
CA ASN A 174 13.62 17.90 -9.33
C ASN A 174 14.89 18.76 -9.22
N GLU A 175 15.56 18.75 -8.07
CA GLU A 175 16.83 19.46 -7.86
C GLU A 175 18.05 18.68 -8.34
N LEU A 176 17.89 17.39 -8.65
CA LEU A 176 18.98 16.57 -9.14
C LEU A 176 19.45 16.98 -10.55
N PRO A 177 20.75 16.88 -10.85
CA PRO A 177 21.24 16.90 -12.23
C PRO A 177 20.47 15.94 -13.14
N LYS A 178 20.14 16.36 -14.36
CA LYS A 178 19.36 15.57 -15.35
C LYS A 178 19.84 14.12 -15.51
N LYS A 179 21.16 13.88 -15.46
CA LYS A 179 21.73 12.53 -15.54
C LYS A 179 21.33 11.66 -14.34
N GLN A 180 21.30 12.23 -13.14
CA GLN A 180 20.85 11.54 -11.93
C GLN A 180 19.34 11.34 -11.94
N GLN A 181 18.56 12.33 -12.39
CA GLN A 181 17.12 12.17 -12.59
C GLN A 181 16.81 10.95 -13.50
N LEU A 182 17.53 10.82 -14.62
CA LEU A 182 17.38 9.67 -15.52
C LEU A 182 17.69 8.33 -14.86
N ASN A 183 18.67 8.28 -13.95
CA ASN A 183 19.03 7.07 -13.22
C ASN A 183 17.93 6.67 -12.21
N TYR A 184 17.29 7.65 -11.55
CA TYR A 184 16.30 7.40 -10.51
C TYR A 184 14.85 7.41 -11.00
N ARG A 185 14.60 7.75 -12.28
CA ARG A 185 13.25 7.91 -12.84
C ARG A 185 12.31 6.73 -12.56
N TYR A 186 12.84 5.51 -12.53
CA TYR A 186 12.02 4.31 -12.31
C TYR A 186 11.45 4.22 -10.89
N PHE A 187 12.15 4.80 -9.93
CA PHE A 187 11.65 4.95 -8.56
C PHE A 187 10.60 6.05 -8.43
N MET A 188 10.30 6.81 -9.49
CA MET A 188 9.29 7.87 -9.49
C MET A 188 8.00 7.46 -10.23
N ASN A 189 7.89 6.22 -10.70
CA ASN A 189 6.80 5.75 -11.56
C ASN A 189 5.61 5.15 -10.78
N SER A 190 5.35 5.63 -9.56
CA SER A 190 4.21 5.20 -8.74
C SER A 190 3.68 6.37 -7.92
N ASP A 191 2.56 6.17 -7.22
CA ASP A 191 1.77 7.24 -6.60
C ASP A 191 2.56 8.03 -5.54
N HIS A 192 3.59 7.43 -4.94
CA HIS A 192 4.46 8.06 -3.92
C HIS A 192 5.23 9.26 -4.43
N ALA A 193 5.53 9.32 -5.73
CA ALA A 193 6.18 10.47 -6.33
C ALA A 193 5.37 11.77 -6.11
N ASN A 194 4.03 11.69 -6.22
CA ASN A 194 3.17 12.86 -5.98
C ASN A 194 3.25 13.31 -4.51
N PHE A 195 3.40 12.39 -3.56
CA PHE A 195 3.55 12.77 -2.15
C PHE A 195 4.88 13.45 -1.89
N TRP A 196 5.96 12.96 -2.50
CA TRP A 196 7.26 13.61 -2.45
C TRP A 196 7.24 15.01 -3.06
N ASP A 197 6.52 15.22 -4.18
CA ASP A 197 6.37 16.56 -4.81
C ASP A 197 5.67 17.59 -3.89
N TYR A 198 4.90 17.13 -2.89
CA TYR A 198 4.28 17.97 -1.86
C TYR A 198 5.00 17.90 -0.50
N GLU A 199 6.25 17.45 -0.48
CA GLU A 199 7.08 17.31 0.73
C GLU A 199 6.45 16.39 1.80
N VAL A 200 5.54 15.51 1.40
CA VAL A 200 4.90 14.56 2.31
C VAL A 200 5.77 13.31 2.44
N PRO A 201 6.11 12.88 3.67
CA PRO A 201 6.94 11.70 3.84
C PRO A 201 6.24 10.43 3.38
N ALA A 202 6.94 9.63 2.59
CA ALA A 202 6.41 8.39 2.06
C ALA A 202 7.48 7.31 1.85
N ILE A 203 7.08 6.06 2.07
CA ILE A 203 7.81 4.89 1.61
C ILE A 203 7.03 4.21 0.48
N TYR A 204 7.75 3.67 -0.50
CA TYR A 204 7.18 2.89 -1.60
C TYR A 204 7.58 1.42 -1.43
N LEU A 205 6.58 0.58 -1.23
CA LEU A 205 6.73 -0.87 -1.09
C LEU A 205 6.36 -1.53 -2.41
N THR A 206 7.24 -2.36 -2.95
CA THR A 206 7.03 -3.08 -4.22
C THR A 206 7.78 -4.39 -4.21
N ASP A 207 7.29 -5.40 -4.93
CA ASP A 207 8.05 -6.61 -5.16
C ASP A 207 9.16 -6.41 -6.21
N THR A 208 9.31 -5.23 -6.82
CA THR A 208 10.18 -4.87 -7.98
C THR A 208 9.65 -5.27 -9.35
N PHE A 209 8.44 -5.84 -9.40
CA PHE A 209 7.57 -5.75 -10.56
C PHE A 209 8.20 -6.21 -11.89
N ILE A 210 8.40 -5.30 -12.88
CA ILE A 210 8.90 -5.63 -14.22
C ILE A 210 10.34 -6.14 -14.23
N TYR A 211 11.05 -6.04 -13.11
CA TYR A 211 12.47 -6.35 -13.02
C TYR A 211 12.75 -7.77 -12.53
N ARG A 212 11.73 -8.56 -12.17
CA ARG A 212 11.91 -9.92 -11.62
C ARG A 212 10.93 -10.96 -12.17
N GLY A 213 11.28 -12.22 -11.99
CA GLY A 213 10.39 -13.37 -12.21
C GLY A 213 9.76 -13.43 -13.60
N VAL A 214 8.59 -14.05 -13.67
CA VAL A 214 7.81 -14.12 -14.90
C VAL A 214 7.37 -12.74 -15.36
N MET A 215 7.28 -11.74 -14.46
CA MET A 215 6.82 -10.38 -14.76
C MET A 215 7.76 -9.62 -15.68
N THR A 216 9.05 -9.99 -15.75
CA THR A 216 9.94 -9.52 -16.84
C THR A 216 9.40 -9.84 -18.23
N THR A 217 8.57 -10.88 -18.33
CA THR A 217 7.98 -11.40 -19.55
C THR A 217 6.48 -11.21 -19.60
N CYS A 218 5.77 -11.22 -18.47
CA CYS A 218 4.32 -11.14 -18.42
C CYS A 218 3.81 -9.75 -18.13
N TYR A 219 4.68 -8.79 -17.80
CA TYR A 219 4.24 -7.44 -17.54
C TYR A 219 3.47 -6.86 -18.72
N HIS A 220 2.22 -6.45 -18.44
CA HIS A 220 1.29 -6.05 -19.47
C HIS A 220 1.26 -7.09 -20.61
N LYS A 221 1.18 -8.40 -20.29
CA LYS A 221 0.84 -9.52 -21.21
C LYS A 221 -0.32 -10.39 -20.67
N PRO A 222 -1.03 -11.18 -21.51
CA PRO A 222 -2.25 -11.86 -21.06
C PRO A 222 -2.00 -12.86 -19.94
N CYS A 223 -0.74 -13.28 -19.78
CA CYS A 223 -0.28 -14.10 -18.67
C CYS A 223 -0.16 -13.35 -17.34
N ASP A 224 -0.32 -12.02 -17.27
CA ASP A 224 -0.46 -11.25 -16.00
C ASP A 224 -1.86 -11.48 -15.39
N ASP A 225 -2.16 -12.73 -15.05
CA ASP A 225 -3.46 -13.20 -14.57
C ASP A 225 -3.39 -13.78 -13.14
N VAL A 226 -4.54 -14.12 -12.57
CA VAL A 226 -4.63 -14.60 -11.18
C VAL A 226 -3.93 -15.93 -10.92
N SER A 227 -3.72 -16.77 -11.94
CA SER A 227 -2.99 -18.04 -11.76
C SER A 227 -1.54 -17.79 -11.35
N MET A 228 -1.02 -16.60 -11.68
CA MET A 228 0.31 -16.15 -11.30
C MET A 228 0.35 -15.57 -9.90
N LEU A 229 -0.76 -15.03 -9.38
CA LEU A 229 -0.85 -14.39 -8.07
C LEU A 229 -1.20 -15.38 -6.96
N LEU A 230 -2.00 -16.41 -7.25
CA LEU A 230 -2.61 -17.26 -6.23
C LEU A 230 -1.80 -18.52 -5.93
N THR A 231 -0.50 -18.36 -5.69
CA THR A 231 0.31 -19.41 -5.07
C THR A 231 0.29 -19.23 -3.54
N ASP A 232 0.49 -20.31 -2.79
CA ASP A 232 0.52 -20.26 -1.34
C ASP A 232 1.54 -19.22 -0.84
N ASP A 233 2.76 -19.23 -1.39
CA ASP A 233 3.84 -18.32 -0.98
C ASP A 233 3.49 -16.85 -1.27
N ASN A 234 2.85 -16.57 -2.41
CA ASN A 234 2.39 -15.22 -2.74
C ASN A 234 1.36 -14.71 -1.73
N LEU A 235 0.40 -15.57 -1.40
CA LEU A 235 -0.65 -15.25 -0.43
C LEU A 235 -0.08 -15.05 0.97
N LYS A 236 0.90 -15.86 1.37
CA LYS A 236 1.61 -15.73 2.65
C LYS A 236 2.46 -14.44 2.72
N PHE A 237 3.10 -14.05 1.63
CA PHE A 237 3.82 -12.78 1.56
C PHE A 237 2.91 -11.56 1.58
N LEU A 238 1.79 -11.63 0.85
CA LEU A 238 0.70 -10.65 0.91
C LEU A 238 0.25 -10.46 2.35
N CYS A 239 -0.05 -11.57 3.01
CA CYS A 239 -0.43 -11.66 4.41
C CYS A 239 0.61 -11.02 5.35
N LYS A 240 1.90 -11.37 5.23
CA LYS A 240 2.98 -10.76 6.02
C LYS A 240 3.04 -9.25 5.79
N THR A 241 2.93 -8.82 4.54
CA THR A 241 3.04 -7.39 4.22
C THR A 241 1.85 -6.61 4.78
N ALA A 242 0.63 -7.17 4.73
CA ALA A 242 -0.56 -6.59 5.36
C ALA A 242 -0.44 -6.52 6.89
N ASP A 243 0.11 -7.56 7.53
CA ASP A 243 0.38 -7.54 8.98
C ASP A 243 1.37 -6.44 9.35
N VAL A 244 2.51 -6.38 8.66
CA VAL A 244 3.56 -5.40 8.95
C VAL A 244 3.06 -3.99 8.72
N LEU A 245 2.26 -3.76 7.68
CA LEU A 245 1.59 -2.49 7.45
C LEU A 245 0.70 -2.12 8.64
N THR A 246 -0.16 -3.03 9.07
CA THR A 246 -1.08 -2.82 10.18
C THR A 246 -0.33 -2.54 11.49
N MET A 247 0.72 -3.30 11.77
CA MET A 247 1.61 -3.08 12.92
C MET A 247 2.30 -1.71 12.86
N THR A 248 2.72 -1.27 11.67
CA THR A 248 3.37 0.03 11.48
C THR A 248 2.38 1.18 11.68
N ILE A 249 1.18 1.06 11.14
CA ILE A 249 0.12 2.07 11.30
C ILE A 249 -0.33 2.18 12.74
N ASN A 250 -0.50 1.06 13.44
CA ASN A 250 -0.82 1.07 14.86
C ASN A 250 0.25 1.80 15.67
N GLN A 251 1.54 1.57 15.36
CA GLN A 251 2.62 2.29 16.02
C GLN A 251 2.64 3.79 15.68
N LEU A 252 2.32 4.17 14.44
CA LEU A 252 2.22 5.58 14.04
C LEU A 252 1.01 6.28 14.66
N SER A 253 -0.06 5.53 14.92
CA SER A 253 -1.31 6.03 15.49
C SER A 253 -1.26 6.11 17.02
N ASP A 254 -0.35 5.38 17.66
CA ASP A 254 -0.18 5.39 19.10
C ASP A 254 0.41 6.74 19.55
N PRO A 255 -0.19 7.42 20.55
CA PRO A 255 0.43 8.61 21.12
C PRO A 255 1.78 8.21 21.71
N PHE A 256 2.85 8.73 21.12
CA PHE A 256 4.25 8.46 21.46
C PHE A 256 4.42 8.38 23.00
N GLN A 257 4.60 7.18 23.56
CA GLN A 257 4.90 6.99 24.97
C GLN A 257 6.37 7.35 25.23
N GLY A 258 6.69 8.64 25.13
CA GLY A 258 7.94 9.20 25.59
C GLY A 258 7.89 9.35 27.11
N THR A 259 8.71 8.57 27.80
CA THR A 259 9.04 8.77 29.21
C THR A 259 9.59 10.18 29.41
N ASN A 260 8.83 10.98 30.18
CA ASN A 260 9.20 12.18 30.93
C ASN A 260 9.91 13.35 30.21
N GLU A 261 9.35 14.53 30.51
CA GLU A 261 9.93 15.88 30.43
C GLU A 261 9.86 16.62 29.08
N ALA A 262 8.68 17.23 28.87
CA ALA A 262 8.57 18.68 28.66
C ALA A 262 9.62 19.36 27.74
N SER A 263 9.84 18.85 26.53
CA SER A 263 10.20 19.66 25.36
C SER A 263 10.30 18.79 24.11
N ARG A 264 9.23 18.75 23.31
CA ARG A 264 9.25 18.55 21.84
C ARG A 264 7.85 18.66 21.26
N CYS A 265 7.15 19.74 21.63
CA CYS A 265 6.14 20.32 20.77
C CYS A 265 6.92 21.12 19.71
N ASN A 266 7.21 20.53 18.54
CA ASN A 266 7.52 21.23 17.26
C ASN A 266 8.01 20.36 16.08
N GLN A 267 8.02 19.03 16.15
CA GLN A 267 8.25 18.20 14.95
C GLN A 267 7.41 16.93 15.00
N GLN A 268 6.18 16.96 14.46
CA GLN A 268 5.39 15.75 14.23
C GLN A 268 4.70 15.83 12.87
N THR A 269 5.35 15.16 11.93
CA THR A 269 5.11 15.12 10.48
C THR A 269 3.89 14.26 10.14
N LEU A 270 3.23 14.59 9.02
CA LEU A 270 2.29 13.70 8.32
C LEU A 270 3.05 12.43 7.90
N TRP A 271 2.45 11.24 7.97
CA TRP A 271 3.11 9.99 7.55
C TRP A 271 2.23 9.24 6.58
N ILE A 272 2.68 8.96 5.36
CA ILE A 272 1.90 8.22 4.37
C ILE A 272 2.66 6.94 3.98
N ILE A 273 2.07 5.77 4.23
CA ILE A 273 2.64 4.49 3.82
C ILE A 273 1.97 4.07 2.53
N LEU A 274 2.69 4.12 1.41
CA LEU A 274 2.15 3.69 0.13
C LEU A 274 2.46 2.23 -0.09
N ILE A 275 1.38 1.48 -0.27
CA ILE A 275 1.39 0.04 -0.37
C ILE A 275 0.95 -0.29 -1.79
N TYR A 276 1.90 -0.70 -2.62
CA TYR A 276 1.58 -1.36 -3.89
C TYR A 276 1.30 -2.83 -3.61
N ILE A 277 0.09 -3.15 -3.11
CA ILE A 277 -0.30 -4.55 -2.84
C ILE A 277 -1.50 -5.02 -3.65
N ILE A 278 -2.38 -4.15 -4.18
CA ILE A 278 -3.62 -4.63 -4.84
C ILE A 278 -3.97 -3.84 -6.10
N SER A 279 -2.98 -3.51 -6.92
CA SER A 279 -3.30 -2.85 -8.19
C SER A 279 -3.47 -3.77 -9.36
N THR A 280 -2.79 -4.90 -9.31
CA THR A 280 -2.60 -5.80 -10.42
C THR A 280 -2.26 -7.16 -9.82
N ASN A 281 -2.44 -8.23 -10.56
CA ASN A 281 -2.23 -9.62 -10.14
C ASN A 281 -0.76 -9.96 -9.74
N ARG A 282 -0.13 -9.18 -8.83
CA ARG A 282 1.31 -8.92 -8.89
C ARG A 282 2.05 -9.03 -7.57
N ILE A 283 2.06 -10.26 -7.06
CA ILE A 283 3.09 -10.78 -6.17
C ILE A 283 3.45 -12.16 -6.73
N GLN A 284 4.74 -12.42 -6.92
CA GLN A 284 5.26 -13.74 -7.32
C GLN A 284 6.52 -14.15 -6.54
N PHE A 285 6.44 -15.30 -5.88
CA PHE A 285 7.52 -16.20 -5.48
C PHE A 285 7.60 -17.32 -6.52
N LEU A 286 8.82 -17.64 -6.93
CA LEU A 286 9.15 -18.85 -7.69
C LEU A 286 9.74 -19.89 -6.73
#